data_AF-A0A645DMD7-F1
#
_entry.id   AF-A0A645DMD7-F1
#
_cell.length_a   1.000
_cell.length_b   1.000
_cell.length_c   1.000
_cell.angle_alpha   90.00
_cell.angle_beta   90.00
_cell.angle_gamma   90.00
#
_symmetry.space_group_name_H-M   'P 1'
#
loop_
_entity.id
_entity.type
_entity.pdbx_description
1 polymer ?
#
loop_
_entity_poly.entity_id
_entity_poly.type
_entity_poly.pdbx_seq_one_letter_code
_entity_poly.pdbx_strand_id
1 'polypeptide(L)'
;MRALIANSPIVDLHAYMASFVGFDPALLPDAEDVRLQDIDHIPDSAIPPQTREMMRNLIVRLGQGSFKQAYLRLRDFRVDDASLRNIRCPSLALVGTGEGAEPLAQCERFQRAVGGPVARHVFTAEEGAEGHCQTGNLAYSAAVSMDWLDELFGN
;
A
#
# COMPACT_ATOMS: atom_id res chain seq x y z
N MET A 1 13.73 15.71 -7.40
CA MET A 1 13.98 14.79 -6.27
C MET A 1 15.43 14.33 -6.32
N ARG A 2 16.15 14.30 -5.20
CA ARG A 2 17.55 13.82 -5.12
C ARG A 2 17.66 12.38 -4.64
N ALA A 3 16.68 11.91 -3.88
CA ALA A 3 16.53 10.54 -3.39
C ALA A 3 15.03 10.26 -3.18
N LEU A 4 14.64 8.99 -3.12
CA LEU A 4 13.28 8.51 -2.86
C LEU A 4 13.33 7.37 -1.83
N ILE A 5 12.54 7.44 -0.75
CA ILE A 5 12.31 6.31 0.15
C ILE A 5 10.84 5.94 0.04
N ALA A 6 10.54 4.68 -0.25
CA ALA A 6 9.18 4.18 -0.43
C ALA A 6 8.91 3.01 0.54
N ASN A 7 7.83 3.12 1.34
CA ASN A 7 7.55 2.25 2.48
C ASN A 7 6.05 1.92 2.63
N SER A 8 5.56 0.80 2.11
CA SER A 8 6.18 0.02 1.04
C SER A 8 5.94 0.67 -0.32
N PRO A 9 6.74 0.37 -1.36
CA PRO A 9 6.46 0.88 -2.70
C PRO A 9 5.14 0.33 -3.24
N ILE A 10 4.16 1.22 -3.48
CA ILE A 10 2.86 0.87 -4.06
C ILE A 10 2.82 1.36 -5.52
N VAL A 11 2.79 0.42 -6.46
CA VAL A 11 2.72 0.65 -7.90
C VAL A 11 1.33 0.36 -8.48
N ASP A 12 0.50 -0.41 -7.76
CA ASP A 12 -0.90 -0.69 -8.10
C ASP A 12 -1.74 -0.65 -6.81
N LEU A 13 -2.44 0.46 -6.58
CA LEU A 13 -3.17 0.66 -5.33
C LEU A 13 -4.42 -0.23 -5.23
N HIS A 14 -5.03 -0.59 -6.37
CA HIS A 14 -6.17 -1.51 -6.39
C HIS A 14 -5.76 -2.90 -5.93
N ALA A 15 -4.70 -3.46 -6.52
CA ALA A 15 -4.17 -4.77 -6.12
C ALA A 15 -3.74 -4.78 -4.65
N TYR A 16 -3.05 -3.72 -4.21
CA TYR A 16 -2.64 -3.53 -2.83
C TYR A 16 -3.83 -3.60 -1.87
N MET A 17 -4.86 -2.76 -2.09
CA MET A 17 -6.03 -2.70 -1.20
C MET A 17 -6.85 -4.01 -1.24
N ALA A 18 -7.01 -4.62 -2.42
CA ALA A 18 -7.76 -5.86 -2.57
C ALA A 18 -7.11 -7.03 -1.81
N SER A 19 -5.77 -7.03 -1.73
CA SER A 19 -5.02 -8.07 -1.01
C SER A 19 -5.37 -8.15 0.49
N PHE A 20 -5.73 -7.02 1.12
CA PHE A 20 -6.15 -6.99 2.52
C PHE A 20 -7.61 -7.38 2.74
N VAL A 21 -8.44 -7.29 1.70
CA VAL A 21 -9.86 -7.69 1.76
C VAL A 21 -10.04 -9.19 1.50
N GLY A 22 -9.14 -9.80 0.74
CA GLY A 22 -9.16 -11.23 0.41
C GLY A 22 -10.00 -11.61 -0.81
N PHE A 23 -10.63 -10.62 -1.46
CA PHE A 23 -11.29 -10.73 -2.77
C PHE A 23 -11.19 -9.37 -3.48
N ASP A 24 -11.59 -9.28 -4.77
CA ASP A 24 -11.66 -7.99 -5.49
C ASP A 24 -13.10 -7.42 -5.46
N PRO A 25 -13.37 -6.36 -4.68
CA PRO A 25 -14.70 -5.74 -4.62
C PRO A 25 -15.14 -5.12 -5.94
N ALA A 26 -14.22 -4.78 -6.86
CA ALA A 26 -14.58 -4.29 -8.18
C ALA A 26 -15.27 -5.37 -9.05
N LEU A 27 -15.20 -6.65 -8.65
CA LEU A 27 -15.85 -7.77 -9.33
C LEU A 27 -17.20 -8.16 -8.70
N LEU A 28 -17.63 -7.50 -7.62
CA LEU A 28 -18.93 -7.79 -7.00
C LEU A 28 -20.08 -7.59 -8.01
N PRO A 29 -21.11 -8.45 -8.00
CA PRO A 29 -22.37 -8.15 -8.68
C PRO A 29 -22.96 -6.83 -8.17
N ASP A 30 -23.63 -6.06 -9.04
CA ASP A 30 -24.23 -4.78 -8.63
C ASP A 30 -25.28 -4.93 -7.52
N ALA A 31 -25.90 -6.11 -7.42
CA ALA A 31 -26.85 -6.43 -6.36
C ALA A 31 -26.20 -6.65 -4.98
N GLU A 32 -24.89 -6.91 -4.94
CA GLU A 32 -24.11 -7.13 -3.72
C GLU A 32 -23.24 -5.91 -3.36
N ASP A 33 -23.30 -4.84 -4.15
CA ASP A 33 -22.52 -3.63 -3.91
C ASP A 33 -23.06 -2.84 -2.71
N VAL A 34 -22.17 -2.58 -1.74
CA VAL A 34 -22.51 -1.82 -0.54
C VAL A 34 -22.44 -0.33 -0.85
N ARG A 35 -23.60 0.34 -0.87
CA ARG A 35 -23.69 1.78 -1.10
C ARG A 35 -23.50 2.55 0.21
N LEU A 36 -22.95 3.76 0.11
CA LEU A 36 -22.68 4.63 1.25
C LEU A 36 -23.92 4.87 2.14
N GLN A 37 -25.07 5.05 1.51
CA GLN A 37 -26.35 5.28 2.17
C GLN A 37 -26.88 4.05 2.93
N ASP A 38 -26.46 2.84 2.54
CA ASP A 38 -26.96 1.59 3.10
C ASP A 38 -26.09 1.10 4.26
N ILE A 39 -24.91 1.70 4.46
CA ILE A 39 -23.92 1.28 5.45
C ILE A 39 -24.53 1.20 6.86
N ASP A 40 -25.27 2.23 7.29
CA ASP A 40 -25.88 2.28 8.63
C ASP A 40 -26.95 1.21 8.87
N HIS A 41 -27.43 0.56 7.81
CA HIS A 41 -28.44 -0.49 7.88
C HIS A 41 -27.85 -1.90 7.89
N ILE A 42 -26.53 -2.05 7.72
CA ILE A 42 -25.86 -3.34 7.76
C ILE A 42 -25.74 -3.80 9.21
N PRO A 43 -26.28 -4.98 9.59
CA PRO A 43 -26.19 -5.46 10.96
C PRO A 43 -24.75 -5.83 11.34
N ASP A 44 -24.39 -5.62 12.61
CA ASP A 44 -23.05 -5.92 13.14
C ASP A 44 -22.65 -7.40 12.98
N SER A 45 -23.63 -8.29 12.91
CA SER A 45 -23.44 -9.72 12.66
C SER A 45 -23.01 -10.04 11.23
N ALA A 46 -23.31 -9.16 10.26
CA ALA A 46 -22.89 -9.32 8.87
C ALA A 46 -21.54 -8.66 8.61
N ILE A 47 -21.36 -7.42 9.08
CA ILE A 47 -20.10 -6.67 8.98
C ILE A 47 -19.81 -6.02 10.33
N PRO A 48 -18.64 -6.32 10.96
CA PRO A 48 -18.27 -5.69 12.23
C PRO A 48 -18.22 -4.15 12.15
N PRO A 49 -18.55 -3.43 13.23
CA PRO A 49 -18.59 -1.96 13.22
C PRO A 49 -17.30 -1.29 12.71
N GLN A 50 -16.13 -1.80 13.09
CA GLN A 50 -14.85 -1.26 12.62
C GLN A 50 -14.70 -1.40 11.10
N THR A 51 -14.98 -2.58 10.54
CA THR A 51 -14.93 -2.84 9.09
C THR A 51 -15.93 -1.96 8.34
N ARG A 52 -17.12 -1.75 8.91
CA ARG A 52 -18.15 -0.88 8.36
C ARG A 52 -17.66 0.58 8.24
N GLU A 53 -17.00 1.10 9.28
CA GLU A 53 -16.44 2.45 9.24
C GLU A 53 -15.21 2.57 8.33
N MET A 54 -14.36 1.54 8.25
CA MET A 54 -13.26 1.49 7.28
C MET A 54 -13.78 1.54 5.83
N MET A 55 -14.83 0.79 5.53
CA MET A 55 -15.51 0.80 4.24
C MET A 55 -16.12 2.19 3.94
N ARG A 56 -16.87 2.77 4.87
CA ARG A 56 -17.42 4.13 4.75
C ARG A 56 -16.32 5.14 4.45
N ASN A 57 -15.24 5.10 5.22
CA ASN A 57 -14.12 6.00 5.08
C ASN A 57 -13.44 5.88 3.70
N LEU A 58 -13.27 4.66 3.17
CA LEU A 58 -12.72 4.46 1.82
C LEU A 58 -13.62 5.06 0.74
N ILE A 59 -14.93 4.78 0.81
CA ILE A 59 -15.92 5.28 -0.16
C ILE A 59 -15.91 6.82 -0.19
N VAL A 60 -15.95 7.44 0.99
CA VAL A 60 -15.93 8.91 1.10
C VAL A 60 -14.60 9.51 0.63
N ARG A 61 -13.45 8.95 1.03
CA ARG A 61 -12.13 9.48 0.62
C ARG A 61 -11.90 9.44 -0.89
N LEU A 62 -12.45 8.44 -1.56
CA LEU A 62 -12.38 8.32 -3.02
C LEU A 62 -13.49 9.08 -3.75
N GLY A 63 -14.41 9.73 -3.02
CA GLY A 63 -15.52 10.49 -3.57
C GLY A 63 -16.52 9.63 -4.34
N GLN A 64 -16.68 8.36 -3.96
CA GLN A 64 -17.56 7.40 -4.64
C GLN A 64 -18.86 7.18 -3.87
N GLY A 65 -19.85 6.58 -4.54
CA GLY A 65 -21.16 6.27 -3.94
C GLY A 65 -21.27 4.88 -3.30
N SER A 66 -20.31 3.99 -3.55
CA SER A 66 -20.35 2.59 -3.09
C SER A 66 -18.97 1.94 -3.02
N PHE A 67 -18.90 0.79 -2.35
CA PHE A 67 -17.66 0.05 -2.13
C PHE A 67 -17.05 -0.49 -3.42
N LYS A 68 -17.87 -1.05 -4.32
CA LYS A 68 -17.42 -1.49 -5.65
C LYS A 68 -16.88 -0.31 -6.46
N GLN A 69 -17.58 0.83 -6.47
CA GLN A 69 -17.13 2.02 -7.21
C GLN A 69 -15.85 2.60 -6.64
N ALA A 70 -15.68 2.56 -5.31
CA ALA A 70 -14.41 2.88 -4.65
C ALA A 70 -13.27 2.00 -5.19
N TYR A 71 -13.45 0.68 -5.27
CA TYR A 71 -12.43 -0.22 -5.82
C TYR A 71 -12.22 -0.07 -7.33
N LEU A 72 -13.26 0.23 -8.11
CA LEU A 72 -13.08 0.59 -9.52
C LEU A 72 -12.22 1.84 -9.68
N ARG A 73 -12.47 2.88 -8.87
CA ARG A 73 -11.68 4.12 -8.85
C ARG A 73 -10.22 3.86 -8.45
N LEU A 74 -9.96 2.87 -7.61
CA LEU A 74 -8.60 2.51 -7.21
C LEU A 74 -7.73 2.07 -8.40
N ARG A 75 -8.33 1.53 -9.48
CA ARG A 75 -7.61 1.04 -10.67
C ARG A 75 -6.91 2.16 -11.45
N ASP A 76 -7.34 3.41 -11.27
CA ASP A 76 -6.68 4.55 -11.91
C ASP A 76 -5.36 4.93 -11.21
N PHE A 77 -5.13 4.49 -9.97
CA PHE A 77 -3.91 4.78 -9.21
C PHE A 77 -2.89 3.67 -9.43
N ARG A 78 -2.37 3.64 -10.66
CA ARG A 78 -1.35 2.70 -11.08
C ARG A 78 -0.18 3.44 -11.72
N VAL A 79 1.03 3.05 -11.32
CA VAL A 79 2.26 3.49 -11.95
C VAL A 79 2.76 2.35 -12.84
N ASP A 80 2.77 2.58 -14.15
CA ASP A 80 3.30 1.60 -15.09
C ASP A 80 4.84 1.57 -15.06
N ASP A 81 5.42 0.50 -15.63
CA ASP A 81 6.87 0.32 -15.61
C ASP A 81 7.59 1.40 -16.44
N ALA A 82 6.93 1.98 -17.45
CA ALA A 82 7.49 3.08 -18.23
C ALA A 82 7.65 4.34 -17.38
N SER A 83 6.68 4.62 -16.52
CA SER A 83 6.69 5.72 -15.56
C SER A 83 7.69 5.45 -14.43
N LEU A 84 7.75 4.22 -13.91
CA LEU A 84 8.76 3.83 -12.90
C LEU A 84 10.18 4.01 -13.43
N ARG A 85 10.43 3.66 -14.70
CA ARG A 85 11.74 3.91 -15.33
C ARG A 85 12.15 5.38 -15.23
N ASN A 86 11.21 6.33 -15.29
CA ASN A 86 11.55 7.76 -15.21
C ASN A 86 12.07 8.20 -13.82
N ILE A 87 11.94 7.37 -12.79
CA ILE A 87 12.58 7.59 -11.49
C ILE A 87 14.07 7.29 -11.67
N ARG A 88 14.90 8.33 -11.77
CA ARG A 88 16.37 8.21 -11.96
C ARG A 88 17.19 8.44 -10.71
N CYS A 89 16.59 8.99 -9.65
CA CYS A 89 17.32 9.21 -8.40
C CYS A 89 17.51 7.89 -7.64
N PRO A 90 18.55 7.80 -6.78
CA PRO A 90 18.69 6.71 -5.84
C PRO A 90 17.41 6.50 -5.02
N SER A 91 17.00 5.25 -4.91
CA SER A 91 15.76 4.88 -4.22
C SER A 91 16.03 3.81 -3.15
N LEU A 92 15.33 3.90 -2.03
CA LEU A 92 15.28 2.86 -1.00
C LEU A 92 13.86 2.30 -0.93
N ALA A 93 13.74 1.00 -1.19
CA ALA A 93 12.51 0.24 -1.06
C ALA A 93 12.47 -0.46 0.31
N LEU A 94 11.50 -0.09 1.14
CA LEU A 94 11.27 -0.65 2.45
C LEU A 94 10.03 -1.55 2.41
N VAL A 95 10.08 -2.72 3.05
CA VAL A 95 8.90 -3.61 3.17
C VAL A 95 9.08 -4.55 4.36
N GLY A 96 8.01 -4.89 5.06
CA GLY A 96 8.02 -5.88 6.14
C GLY A 96 7.60 -7.29 5.68
N THR A 97 8.19 -8.34 6.27
CA THR A 97 7.79 -9.73 5.99
C THR A 97 6.34 -10.04 6.39
N GLY A 98 5.77 -9.26 7.32
CA GLY A 98 4.40 -9.38 7.80
C GLY A 98 3.38 -8.57 7.00
N GLU A 99 3.79 -7.80 5.98
CA GLU A 99 2.87 -7.01 5.15
C GLU A 99 2.02 -7.86 4.18
N GLY A 100 2.45 -9.09 3.90
CA GLY A 100 1.78 -10.00 2.98
C GLY A 100 2.45 -10.10 1.61
N ALA A 101 1.93 -11.00 0.77
CA ALA A 101 2.55 -11.35 -0.51
C ALA A 101 2.49 -10.20 -1.54
N GLU A 102 1.37 -9.46 -1.59
CA GLU A 102 1.18 -8.39 -2.57
C GLU A 102 2.15 -7.20 -2.34
N PRO A 103 2.33 -6.65 -1.12
CA PRO A 103 3.32 -5.60 -0.88
C PRO A 103 4.76 -6.03 -1.21
N LEU A 104 5.12 -7.28 -0.89
CA LEU A 104 6.41 -7.86 -1.25
C LEU A 104 6.58 -7.93 -2.78
N ALA A 105 5.57 -8.41 -3.51
CA ALA A 105 5.59 -8.48 -4.96
C ALA A 105 5.69 -7.10 -5.62
N GLN A 106 5.00 -6.09 -5.09
CA GLN A 106 5.11 -4.71 -5.58
C GLN A 106 6.48 -4.10 -5.29
N CYS A 107 7.09 -4.40 -4.14
CA CYS A 107 8.46 -4.02 -3.81
C CYS A 107 9.47 -4.60 -4.82
N GLU A 108 9.37 -5.90 -5.15
CA GLU A 108 10.18 -6.53 -6.19
C GLU A 108 10.00 -5.88 -7.57
N ARG A 109 8.74 -5.58 -7.95
CA ARG A 109 8.43 -4.91 -9.22
C ARG A 109 9.04 -3.51 -9.26
N PHE A 110 8.92 -2.75 -8.17
CA PHE A 110 9.52 -1.43 -8.04
C PHE A 110 11.06 -1.50 -8.21
N GLN A 111 11.72 -2.41 -7.50
CA GLN A 111 13.17 -2.61 -7.58
C GLN A 111 13.64 -2.95 -9.01
N ARG A 112 12.86 -3.73 -9.75
CA ARG A 112 13.16 -4.11 -11.13
C ARG A 112 12.89 -3.01 -12.17
N ALA A 113 11.87 -2.18 -11.94
CA ALA A 113 11.37 -1.26 -12.96
C ALA A 113 11.94 0.16 -12.84
N VAL A 114 12.33 0.60 -11.64
CA VAL A 114 12.94 1.92 -11.43
C VAL A 114 14.23 2.05 -12.23
N GLY A 115 14.43 3.21 -12.86
CA GLY A 115 15.57 3.43 -13.75
C GLY A 115 16.85 3.89 -13.05
N GLY A 116 16.76 4.37 -11.81
CA GLY A 116 17.89 4.70 -10.94
C GLY A 116 18.34 3.51 -10.08
N PRO A 117 19.41 3.66 -9.30
CA PRO A 117 19.85 2.61 -8.38
C PRO A 117 18.81 2.43 -7.25
N VAL A 118 18.53 1.19 -6.90
CA VAL A 118 17.59 0.82 -5.85
C VAL A 118 18.26 -0.03 -4.79
N ALA A 119 18.30 0.46 -3.55
CA ALA A 119 18.55 -0.33 -2.37
C ALA A 119 17.22 -0.89 -1.84
N ARG A 120 17.28 -2.04 -1.17
CA ARG A 120 16.10 -2.66 -0.55
C ARG A 120 16.42 -3.13 0.86
N HIS A 121 15.48 -2.92 1.76
CA HIS A 121 15.50 -3.45 3.10
C HIS A 121 14.18 -4.16 3.41
N VAL A 122 14.27 -5.38 3.96
CA VAL A 122 13.11 -6.19 4.33
C VAL A 122 13.11 -6.36 5.85
N PHE A 123 12.16 -5.73 6.53
CA PHE A 123 12.02 -5.80 7.98
C PHE A 123 11.42 -7.15 8.41
N THR A 124 11.97 -7.72 9.46
CA THR A 124 11.64 -9.05 9.97
C THR A 124 11.00 -9.00 11.35
N ALA A 125 10.41 -10.12 11.76
CA ALA A 125 9.78 -10.24 13.07
C ALA A 125 10.80 -10.17 14.22
N GLU A 126 12.04 -10.63 13.97
CA GLU A 126 13.14 -10.55 14.94
C GLU A 126 13.53 -9.10 15.27
N GLU A 127 13.34 -8.20 14.31
CA GLU A 127 13.56 -6.75 14.47
C GLU A 127 12.35 -6.03 15.07
N GLY A 128 11.22 -6.73 15.25
CA GLY A 128 9.94 -6.16 15.70
C GLY A 128 9.35 -5.14 14.73
N ALA A 129 9.75 -5.20 13.46
CA ALA A 129 9.40 -4.23 12.42
C ALA A 129 8.71 -4.88 11.20
N GLU A 130 8.28 -6.13 11.28
CA GLU A 130 7.70 -6.87 10.15
C GLU A 130 6.35 -6.34 9.65
N GLY A 131 5.64 -5.59 10.48
CA GLY A 131 4.31 -5.06 10.18
C GLY A 131 4.33 -3.84 9.26
N HIS A 132 3.16 -3.52 8.69
CA HIS A 132 3.01 -2.37 7.79
C HIS A 132 3.45 -1.05 8.45
N CYS A 133 4.19 -0.23 7.70
CA CYS A 133 4.80 1.01 8.17
C CYS A 133 5.74 0.86 9.38
N GLN A 134 6.19 -0.37 9.70
CA GLN A 134 7.08 -0.69 10.81
C GLN A 134 6.61 -0.11 12.16
N THR A 135 5.30 -0.01 12.40
CA THR A 135 4.79 0.59 13.63
C THR A 135 5.21 -0.13 14.90
N GLY A 136 5.63 -1.41 14.80
CA GLY A 136 6.20 -2.19 15.89
C GLY A 136 7.58 -1.70 16.35
N ASN A 137 8.37 -1.07 15.47
CA ASN A 137 9.68 -0.53 15.79
C ASN A 137 10.06 0.66 14.89
N LEU A 138 9.35 1.78 15.08
CA LEU A 138 9.55 3.02 14.31
C LEU A 138 10.98 3.56 14.41
N ALA A 139 11.63 3.40 15.55
CA ALA A 139 13.00 3.86 15.75
C ALA A 139 13.98 3.12 14.83
N TYR A 140 13.83 1.81 14.69
CA TYR A 140 14.64 1.01 13.77
C TYR A 140 14.35 1.37 12.31
N SER A 141 13.08 1.50 11.92
CA SER A 141 12.73 1.93 10.55
C SER A 141 13.28 3.32 10.20
N ALA A 142 13.31 4.23 11.17
CA ALA A 142 13.92 5.54 11.02
C ALA A 142 15.45 5.44 10.88
N ALA A 143 16.12 4.63 11.72
CA ALA A 143 17.56 4.41 11.63
C ALA A 143 17.97 3.87 10.25
N VAL A 144 17.31 2.83 9.74
CA VAL A 144 17.56 2.28 8.40
C VAL A 144 17.44 3.37 7.31
N SER A 145 16.43 4.23 7.41
CA SER A 145 16.21 5.31 6.44
C SER A 145 17.28 6.40 6.52
N MET A 146 17.67 6.78 7.74
CA MET A 146 18.65 7.84 7.99
C MET A 146 20.07 7.38 7.66
N ASP A 147 20.45 6.17 8.06
CA ASP A 147 21.76 5.59 7.75
C ASP A 147 21.97 5.53 6.22
N TRP A 148 20.94 5.13 5.46
CA TRP A 148 21.00 5.13 4.00
C TRP A 148 21.14 6.53 3.40
N LEU A 149 20.47 7.54 3.98
CA LEU A 149 20.60 8.93 3.53
C LEU A 149 22.00 9.49 3.84
N ASP A 150 22.55 9.16 4.99
CA ASP A 150 23.90 9.56 5.40
C ASP A 150 24.96 8.92 4.50
N GLU A 151 24.84 7.63 4.15
CA GLU A 151 25.72 7.00 3.18
C GLU A 151 25.63 7.65 1.79
N LEU A 152 24.41 8.07 1.38
CA LEU A 152 24.18 8.66 0.07
C LEU A 152 24.69 10.10 -0.06
N PHE A 153 24.60 10.90 1.02
CA PHE A 153 24.88 12.34 1.00
C PHE A 153 26.03 12.80 1.89
N GLY A 154 26.54 11.95 2.78
CA GLY A 154 27.57 12.27 3.76
C GLY A 154 29.01 12.29 3.22
N ASN A 155 29.20 12.19 1.90
CA ASN A 155 30.48 12.38 1.21
C ASN A 155 30.54 13.74 0.49
#